data_AF-A0A4V2Y0Z2-F1
#
_entry.id   AF-A0A4V2Y0Z2-F1
#
_cell.length_a   1.000
_cell.length_b   1.000
_cell.length_c   1.000
_cell.angle_alpha   90.00
_cell.angle_beta   90.00
_cell.angle_gamma   90.00
#
_symmetry.space_group_name_H-M   'P 1'
#
loop_
_entity.id
_entity.type
_entity.pdbx_description
1 polymer ?
#
loop_
_entity_poly.entity_id
_entity_poly.type
_entity_poly.pdbx_seq_one_letter_code
_entity_poly.pdbx_strand_id
1 'polypeptide(L)'
;MGQVLLMLVVALTVAAVVFGVTVLVTGRDPGLAPVEPDGQAVPLPGSRPLRESDVGAVRFDTALRGYRMSQVDQVLRRAAYDIGYKSELIGVLEAEVTALREGRIADADALRHTREQAAAAAEGAATATATATVTEVTVAATGADLTVTAADPGPAGWAGDASAPGTARDTVGTAVAAAPEPGDREPTDPADGRRVGSEPA
;
A
#
# COMPACT_ATOMS: atom_id res chain seq x y z
N MET A 1 -38.78 69.61 -13.33
CA MET A 1 -38.79 68.14 -13.19
C MET A 1 -38.29 67.41 -14.44
N GLY A 2 -38.78 67.71 -15.66
CA GLY A 2 -38.33 67.02 -16.90
C GLY A 2 -36.82 67.12 -17.19
N GLN A 3 -36.20 68.28 -16.90
CA GLN A 3 -34.76 68.48 -17.08
C GLN A 3 -33.91 67.53 -16.24
N VAL A 4 -34.35 67.22 -15.01
CA VAL A 4 -33.63 66.32 -14.09
C VAL A 4 -33.73 64.87 -14.57
N LEU A 5 -34.89 64.48 -15.10
CA LEU A 5 -35.11 63.15 -15.68
C LEU A 5 -34.25 62.94 -16.93
N LEU A 6 -34.15 63.96 -17.80
CA LEU A 6 -33.29 63.91 -18.98
C LEU A 6 -31.81 63.77 -18.60
N MET A 7 -31.34 64.53 -17.60
CA MET A 7 -29.97 64.41 -17.10
C MET A 7 -29.68 63.02 -16.51
N LEU A 8 -30.65 62.44 -15.79
CA LEU A 8 -30.50 61.09 -15.22
C LEU A 8 -30.41 60.02 -16.31
N VAL A 9 -31.27 60.09 -17.33
CA VAL A 9 -31.22 59.15 -18.46
C VAL A 9 -29.88 59.23 -19.18
N VAL A 10 -29.42 60.45 -19.49
CA VAL A 10 -28.12 60.68 -20.14
C VAL A 10 -26.99 60.14 -19.29
N ALA A 11 -26.98 60.42 -17.98
CA ALA A 11 -25.97 59.92 -17.06
C ALA A 11 -25.93 58.39 -17.01
N LEU A 12 -27.08 57.73 -16.97
CA LEU A 12 -27.17 56.26 -17.02
C LEU A 12 -26.69 55.69 -18.35
N THR A 13 -27.02 56.35 -19.47
CA THR A 13 -26.55 55.89 -20.80
C THR A 13 -25.04 56.00 -20.89
N VAL A 14 -24.47 57.14 -20.47
CA VAL A 14 -23.01 57.32 -20.44
C VAL A 14 -22.37 56.31 -19.51
N ALA A 15 -22.92 56.08 -18.31
CA ALA A 15 -22.41 55.08 -17.39
C ALA A 15 -22.45 53.66 -17.98
N ALA A 16 -23.53 53.28 -18.65
CA ALA A 16 -23.67 51.97 -19.30
C ALA A 16 -22.69 51.79 -20.46
N VAL A 17 -22.50 52.82 -21.29
CA VAL A 17 -21.53 52.81 -22.39
C VAL A 17 -20.11 52.70 -21.84
N VAL A 18 -19.75 53.54 -20.86
CA VAL A 18 -18.43 53.49 -20.22
C VAL A 18 -18.22 52.12 -19.59
N PHE A 19 -19.17 51.63 -18.80
CA PHE A 19 -19.09 50.30 -18.19
C PHE A 19 -18.91 49.19 -19.22
N GLY A 20 -19.69 49.21 -20.32
CA GLY A 20 -19.56 48.24 -21.40
C GLY A 20 -18.19 48.28 -22.08
N VAL A 21 -17.65 49.48 -22.34
CA VAL A 21 -16.30 49.64 -22.89
C VAL A 21 -15.24 49.15 -21.90
N THR A 22 -15.35 49.50 -20.61
CA THR A 22 -14.41 49.06 -19.58
C THR A 22 -14.44 47.54 -19.42
N VAL A 23 -15.61 46.91 -19.44
CA VAL A 23 -15.74 45.44 -19.40
C VAL A 23 -15.19 44.80 -20.67
N LEU A 24 -15.38 45.40 -21.84
CA LEU A 24 -14.84 44.86 -23.09
C LEU A 24 -13.31 44.94 -23.15
N VAL A 25 -12.74 46.06 -22.68
CA VAL A 25 -11.29 46.31 -22.66
C VAL A 25 -10.61 45.50 -21.56
N THR A 26 -11.17 45.51 -20.35
CA THR A 26 -10.60 44.80 -19.18
C THR A 26 -10.97 43.31 -19.17
N GLY A 27 -12.12 42.93 -19.72
CA GLY A 27 -12.58 41.53 -19.81
C GLY A 27 -11.84 40.72 -20.87
N ARG A 28 -11.01 41.36 -21.69
CA ARG A 28 -9.92 40.68 -22.40
C ARG A 28 -8.77 40.47 -21.40
N ASP A 29 -9.01 39.66 -20.38
CA ASP A 29 -7.94 39.14 -19.54
C ASP A 29 -6.89 38.54 -20.50
N PRO A 30 -5.61 38.99 -20.47
CA PRO A 30 -4.55 38.30 -21.17
C PRO A 30 -4.50 36.91 -20.54
N GLY A 31 -5.16 35.96 -21.23
CA GLY A 31 -5.57 34.70 -20.65
C GLY A 31 -4.47 34.12 -19.80
N LEU A 32 -4.82 33.72 -18.57
CA LEU A 32 -3.95 33.00 -17.66
C LEU A 32 -2.99 32.17 -18.51
N ALA A 33 -1.69 32.50 -18.45
CA ALA A 33 -0.67 31.76 -19.19
C ALA A 33 -1.01 30.28 -18.99
N PRO A 34 -1.09 29.47 -20.07
CA PRO A 34 -1.59 28.10 -19.95
C PRO A 34 -0.79 27.44 -18.84
N VAL A 35 -1.47 27.29 -17.69
CA VAL A 35 -0.89 26.61 -16.54
C VAL A 35 -0.66 25.22 -17.07
N GLU A 36 0.61 24.81 -17.13
CA GLU A 36 0.96 23.42 -17.41
C GLU A 36 0.00 22.59 -16.56
N PRO A 37 -0.88 21.78 -17.18
CA PRO A 37 -2.03 21.24 -16.47
C PRO A 37 -1.55 20.56 -15.19
N ASP A 38 -1.87 21.18 -14.05
CA ASP A 38 -1.50 20.64 -12.75
C ASP A 38 -2.14 19.25 -12.66
N GLY A 39 -1.32 18.21 -12.78
CA GLY A 39 -1.74 16.84 -12.50
C GLY A 39 -2.33 16.10 -13.69
N GLN A 40 -1.48 15.73 -14.66
CA GLN A 40 -1.68 14.42 -15.27
C GLN A 40 -1.45 13.36 -14.19
N ALA A 41 -2.40 12.44 -14.03
CA ALA A 41 -2.22 11.30 -13.14
C ALA A 41 -0.91 10.57 -13.47
N VAL A 42 -0.09 10.35 -12.44
CA VAL A 42 1.14 9.57 -12.54
C VAL A 42 0.83 8.20 -11.95
N PRO A 43 0.66 7.16 -12.78
CA PRO A 43 0.33 5.82 -12.29
C PRO A 43 1.54 5.17 -11.62
N LEU A 44 1.26 4.15 -10.82
CA LEU A 44 2.32 3.31 -10.25
C LEU A 44 3.03 2.49 -11.34
N PRO A 45 4.33 2.16 -11.18
CA PRO A 45 5.03 1.28 -12.09
C PRO A 45 4.41 -0.12 -12.08
N GLY A 46 3.97 -0.62 -13.25
CA GLY A 46 3.40 -1.96 -13.39
C GLY A 46 4.41 -3.05 -13.80
N SER A 47 5.62 -2.68 -14.19
CA SER A 47 6.63 -3.59 -14.75
C SER A 47 7.64 -4.12 -13.73
N ARG A 48 7.62 -3.62 -12.50
CA ARG A 48 8.57 -4.00 -11.44
C ARG A 48 7.92 -3.95 -10.06
N PRO A 49 8.52 -4.61 -9.04
CA PRO A 49 8.10 -4.44 -7.65
C PRO A 49 8.11 -2.97 -7.23
N LEU A 50 7.14 -2.61 -6.40
CA LEU A 50 6.96 -1.28 -5.86
C LEU A 50 8.03 -0.96 -4.81
N ARG A 51 8.50 0.28 -4.85
CA ARG A 51 9.38 0.86 -3.82
C ARG A 51 8.62 1.95 -3.07
N GLU A 52 9.08 2.26 -1.87
CA GLU A 52 8.55 3.35 -1.05
C GLU A 52 8.51 4.68 -1.81
N SER A 53 9.56 4.99 -2.57
CA SER A 53 9.65 6.21 -3.39
C SER A 53 8.57 6.32 -4.46
N ASP A 54 8.10 5.18 -4.98
CA ASP A 54 7.12 5.16 -6.06
C ASP A 54 5.75 5.61 -5.57
N VAL A 55 5.39 5.20 -4.35
CA VAL A 55 4.12 5.58 -3.72
C VAL A 55 4.05 7.08 -3.47
N GLY A 56 5.17 7.70 -3.05
CA GLY A 56 5.25 9.15 -2.86
C GLY A 56 5.17 9.97 -4.16
N ALA A 57 5.54 9.36 -5.29
CA ALA A 57 5.52 9.99 -6.61
C ALA A 57 4.15 9.93 -7.31
N VAL A 58 3.21 9.10 -6.82
CA VAL A 58 1.88 8.94 -7.43
C VAL A 58 1.11 10.25 -7.40
N ARG A 59 0.42 10.54 -8.50
CA ARG A 59 -0.52 11.67 -8.60
C ARG A 59 -1.86 11.15 -9.11
N PHE A 60 -2.93 11.57 -8.48
CA PHE A 60 -4.29 11.17 -8.81
C PHE A 60 -5.05 12.33 -9.44
N ASP A 61 -5.95 12.01 -10.36
CA ASP A 61 -6.91 12.99 -10.90
C ASP A 61 -7.95 13.35 -9.84
N THR A 62 -8.45 14.58 -9.91
CA THR A 62 -9.52 15.06 -9.02
C THR A 62 -10.88 14.87 -9.69
N ALA A 63 -11.85 14.34 -8.93
CA ALA A 63 -13.23 14.15 -9.38
C ALA A 63 -14.22 14.93 -8.49
N LEU A 64 -15.41 15.26 -9.03
CA LEU A 64 -16.51 15.94 -8.33
C LEU A 64 -16.91 15.29 -6.99
N ARG A 65 -16.70 13.97 -6.89
CA ARG A 65 -16.81 13.21 -5.64
C ARG A 65 -15.59 12.29 -5.54
N GLY A 66 -14.95 12.27 -4.39
CA GLY A 66 -13.76 11.46 -4.14
C GLY A 66 -13.53 11.19 -2.68
N TYR A 67 -12.51 10.40 -2.39
CA TYR A 67 -12.02 10.20 -1.02
C TYR A 67 -11.42 11.50 -0.47
N ARG A 68 -11.38 11.64 0.86
CA ARG A 68 -10.69 12.76 1.51
C ARG A 68 -9.19 12.62 1.27
N MET A 69 -8.56 13.63 0.68
CA MET A 69 -7.13 13.58 0.36
C MET A 69 -6.27 13.35 1.60
N SER A 70 -6.62 13.94 2.75
CA SER A 70 -5.89 13.71 4.01
C SER A 70 -5.91 12.25 4.48
N GLN A 71 -7.03 11.55 4.30
CA GLN A 71 -7.16 10.14 4.67
C GLN A 71 -6.39 9.26 3.68
N VAL A 72 -6.49 9.56 2.39
CA VAL A 72 -5.73 8.86 1.35
C VAL A 72 -4.24 9.03 1.57
N ASP A 73 -3.77 10.26 1.83
CA ASP A 73 -2.36 10.55 2.08
C ASP A 73 -1.83 9.84 3.32
N GLN A 74 -2.64 9.74 4.38
CA GLN A 74 -2.29 8.99 5.58
C GLN A 74 -2.12 7.50 5.28
N VAL A 75 -3.07 6.90 4.55
CA VAL A 75 -3.02 5.49 4.15
C VAL A 75 -1.83 5.24 3.22
N LEU A 76 -1.60 6.09 2.23
CA LEU A 76 -0.49 5.96 1.29
C LEU A 76 0.85 6.11 1.99
N ARG A 77 0.99 7.03 2.94
CA ARG A 77 2.22 7.17 3.74
C ARG A 77 2.49 5.92 4.57
N ARG A 78 1.45 5.36 5.19
CA ARG A 78 1.58 4.10 5.93
C ARG A 78 1.98 2.94 5.00
N ALA A 79 1.33 2.83 3.85
CA ALA A 79 1.63 1.80 2.86
C ALA A 79 3.05 1.94 2.30
N ALA A 80 3.50 3.16 2.02
CA ALA A 80 4.86 3.44 1.55
C ALA A 80 5.90 2.96 2.57
N TYR A 81 5.71 3.28 3.84
CA TYR A 81 6.56 2.81 4.94
C TYR A 81 6.57 1.27 5.03
N ASP A 82 5.39 0.64 4.99
CA ASP A 82 5.29 -0.82 5.07
C ASP A 82 5.96 -1.52 3.88
N ILE A 83 5.95 -0.90 2.68
CA ILE A 83 6.67 -1.38 1.50
C ILE A 83 8.18 -1.25 1.69
N GLY A 84 8.65 -0.10 2.18
CA GLY A 84 10.07 0.14 2.49
C GLY A 84 10.60 -0.88 3.49
N TYR A 85 9.91 -1.03 4.63
CA TYR A 85 10.24 -2.00 5.66
C TYR A 85 10.29 -3.44 5.14
N LYS A 86 9.29 -3.87 4.36
CA LYS A 86 9.27 -5.22 3.77
C LYS A 86 10.40 -5.43 2.77
N SER A 87 10.73 -4.40 1.98
CA SER A 87 11.81 -4.49 0.99
C SER A 87 13.17 -4.65 1.67
N GLU A 88 13.42 -3.91 2.75
CA GLU A 88 14.64 -4.06 3.57
C GLU A 88 14.70 -5.43 4.24
N LEU A 89 13.58 -5.88 4.82
CA LEU A 89 13.47 -7.20 5.44
C LEU A 89 13.80 -8.32 4.45
N ILE A 90 13.26 -8.26 3.22
CA ILE A 90 13.58 -9.22 2.16
C ILE A 90 15.08 -9.20 1.85
N GLY A 91 15.70 -8.02 1.72
CA GLY A 91 17.14 -7.90 1.46
C GLY A 91 17.99 -8.54 2.55
N VAL A 92 17.61 -8.39 3.83
CA VAL A 92 18.29 -9.05 4.95
C VAL A 92 18.13 -10.57 4.89
N LEU A 93 16.91 -11.06 4.62
CA LEU A 93 16.66 -12.51 4.49
C LEU A 93 17.44 -13.13 3.32
N GLU A 94 17.50 -12.44 2.18
CA GLU A 94 18.27 -12.88 1.03
C GLU A 94 19.78 -12.94 1.35
N ALA A 95 20.30 -11.97 2.11
CA ALA A 95 21.68 -11.98 2.58
C ALA A 95 21.95 -13.13 3.57
N GLU A 96 21.01 -13.41 4.49
CA GLU A 96 21.09 -14.55 5.42
C GLU A 96 21.12 -15.87 4.66
N VAL A 97 20.21 -16.07 3.71
CA VAL A 97 20.16 -17.27 2.86
C VAL A 97 21.44 -17.43 2.04
N THR A 98 21.99 -16.34 1.51
CA THR A 98 23.25 -16.36 0.77
C THR A 98 24.42 -16.77 1.67
N ALA A 99 24.52 -16.20 2.87
CA ALA A 99 25.55 -16.57 3.85
C ALA A 99 25.47 -18.05 4.25
N LEU A 100 24.25 -18.59 4.48
CA LEU A 100 24.04 -20.01 4.77
C LEU A 100 24.47 -20.91 3.62
N ARG A 101 24.16 -20.54 2.37
CA ARG A 101 24.58 -21.29 1.18
C ARG A 101 26.10 -21.32 1.01
N GLU A 102 26.78 -20.26 1.43
CA GLU A 102 28.25 -20.16 1.43
C GLU A 102 28.90 -20.83 2.65
N GLY A 103 28.11 -21.38 3.59
CA GLY A 103 28.61 -21.99 4.82
C GLY A 103 29.05 -20.99 5.90
N ARG A 104 28.77 -19.70 5.73
CA ARG A 104 29.08 -18.63 6.69
C ARG A 104 28.01 -18.52 7.79
N ILE A 105 27.92 -19.54 8.63
CA ILE A 105 26.87 -19.67 9.65
C ILE A 105 26.89 -18.50 10.64
N ALA A 106 28.08 -18.06 11.09
CA ALA A 106 28.20 -16.96 12.04
C ALA A 106 27.62 -15.64 11.50
N ASP A 107 27.81 -15.34 10.22
CA ASP A 107 27.29 -14.13 9.59
C ASP A 107 25.77 -14.20 9.42
N ALA A 108 25.24 -15.38 9.07
CA ALA A 108 23.80 -15.62 8.98
C ALA A 108 23.12 -15.43 10.34
N ASP A 109 23.68 -15.98 11.41
CA ASP A 109 23.14 -15.83 12.76
C ASP A 109 23.20 -14.39 13.27
N ALA A 110 24.25 -13.64 12.91
CA ALA A 110 24.34 -12.21 13.22
C ALA A 110 23.21 -11.41 12.54
N LEU A 111 22.97 -11.64 11.24
CA LEU A 111 21.88 -11.00 10.50
C LEU A 111 20.50 -11.35 11.09
N ARG A 112 20.30 -12.62 11.45
CA ARG A 112 19.06 -13.08 12.10
C ARG A 112 18.82 -12.34 13.42
N HIS A 113 19.85 -12.23 14.27
CA HIS A 113 19.72 -11.55 15.55
C HIS A 113 19.38 -10.07 15.36
N THR A 114 20.04 -9.37 14.45
CA THR A 114 19.74 -7.96 14.15
C THR A 114 18.30 -7.78 13.68
N ARG A 115 17.82 -8.66 12.80
CA ARG A 115 16.42 -8.65 12.33
C ARG A 115 15.42 -8.87 13.46
N GLU A 116 15.66 -9.84 14.34
CA GLU A 116 14.77 -10.12 15.47
C GLU A 116 14.71 -8.95 16.45
N GLN A 117 15.84 -8.29 16.71
CA GLN A 117 15.86 -7.06 17.50
C GLN A 117 15.06 -5.93 16.83
N ALA A 118 15.23 -5.75 15.51
CA ALA A 118 14.50 -4.74 14.76
C ALA A 118 12.98 -5.02 14.75
N ALA A 119 12.57 -6.28 14.61
CA ALA A 119 11.17 -6.70 14.68
C ALA A 119 10.57 -6.44 16.07
N ALA A 120 11.28 -6.81 17.13
CA ALA A 120 10.85 -6.53 18.51
C ALA A 120 10.73 -5.01 18.78
N ALA A 121 11.64 -4.20 18.23
CA ALA A 121 11.57 -2.74 18.32
C ALA A 121 10.36 -2.17 17.56
N ALA A 122 10.05 -2.70 16.36
CA ALA A 122 8.90 -2.30 15.58
C ALA A 122 7.57 -2.66 16.28
N GLU A 123 7.49 -3.84 16.89
CA GLU A 123 6.35 -4.25 17.72
C GLU A 123 6.17 -3.32 18.92
N GLY A 124 7.26 -3.01 19.63
CA GLY A 124 7.24 -2.06 20.75
C GLY A 124 6.77 -0.66 20.34
N ALA A 125 7.21 -0.16 19.18
CA ALA A 125 6.78 1.13 18.65
C ALA A 125 5.28 1.12 18.27
N ALA A 126 4.77 0.01 17.73
CA ALA A 126 3.35 -0.15 17.43
C ALA A 126 2.50 -0.15 18.72
N THR A 127 2.93 -0.85 19.77
CA THR A 127 2.26 -0.85 21.08
C THR A 127 2.27 0.54 21.73
N ALA A 128 3.39 1.26 21.65
CA ALA A 128 3.50 2.63 22.16
C ALA A 128 2.56 3.59 21.41
N THR A 129 2.49 3.48 20.08
CA THR A 129 1.59 4.29 19.25
C THR A 129 0.12 4.00 19.56
N ALA A 130 -0.25 2.72 19.73
CA ALA A 130 -1.59 2.32 20.14
C ALA A 130 -1.96 2.88 21.53
N THR A 131 -1.03 2.82 22.48
CA THR A 131 -1.22 3.37 23.84
C THR A 131 -1.38 4.89 23.83
N ALA A 132 -0.57 5.60 23.04
CA ALA A 132 -0.68 7.04 22.87
C ALA A 132 -2.01 7.45 22.23
N THR A 133 -2.46 6.73 21.19
CA THR A 133 -3.75 6.97 20.52
C THR A 133 -4.92 6.76 21.50
N VAL A 134 -4.88 5.72 22.33
CA VAL A 134 -5.89 5.47 23.37
C VAL A 134 -5.87 6.56 24.45
N THR A 135 -4.69 7.07 24.80
CA THR A 135 -4.54 8.16 25.79
C THR A 135 -5.08 9.48 25.26
N GLU A 136 -4.82 9.81 23.99
CA GLU A 136 -5.36 11.02 23.35
C GLU A 136 -6.88 10.98 23.23
N VAL A 137 -7.45 9.82 22.87
CA VAL A 137 -8.90 9.60 22.82
C VAL A 137 -9.55 9.70 24.21
N THR A 138 -8.91 9.20 25.27
CA THR A 138 -9.44 9.32 26.64
C THR A 138 -9.33 10.74 27.21
N VAL A 139 -8.27 11.49 26.91
CA VAL A 139 -8.12 12.89 27.31
C VAL A 139 -9.12 13.79 26.58
N ALA A 140 -9.38 13.54 25.28
CA ALA A 140 -10.43 14.24 24.53
C ALA A 140 -11.85 13.97 25.08
N ALA A 141 -12.12 12.76 25.56
CA ALA A 141 -13.41 12.39 26.16
C ALA A 141 -13.61 12.93 27.58
N THR A 142 -12.55 13.22 28.33
CA THR A 142 -12.65 13.69 29.73
C THR A 142 -12.96 15.20 29.84
N GLY A 143 -12.80 15.96 28.75
CA GLY A 143 -13.05 17.40 28.71
C GLY A 143 -14.47 17.82 28.30
N ALA A 144 -15.33 16.87 27.92
CA ALA A 144 -16.71 17.16 27.52
C ALA A 144 -17.67 16.39 28.42
N ASP A 145 -18.47 17.13 29.21
CA ASP A 145 -19.69 16.60 29.81
C ASP A 145 -20.58 16.07 28.68
N LEU A 146 -20.62 14.74 28.51
CA LEU A 146 -21.37 14.07 27.46
C LEU A 146 -22.54 13.31 28.08
N THR A 147 -23.72 13.92 27.99
CA THR A 147 -24.98 13.17 28.02
C THR A 147 -25.00 12.22 26.83
N VAL A 148 -24.75 10.94 27.07
CA VAL A 148 -24.86 9.87 26.07
C VAL A 148 -26.34 9.64 25.76
N THR A 149 -26.82 10.16 24.64
CA THR A 149 -27.93 9.53 23.92
C THR A 149 -27.33 8.48 23.02
N ALA A 150 -27.61 7.21 23.30
CA ALA A 150 -27.14 6.07 22.53
C ALA A 150 -27.55 6.21 21.06
N ALA A 151 -26.59 6.57 20.21
CA ALA A 151 -26.62 6.31 18.78
C ALA A 151 -25.70 5.12 18.53
N ASP A 152 -26.27 4.10 17.88
CA ASP A 152 -25.66 2.82 17.52
C ASP A 152 -24.23 2.95 16.97
N PRO A 153 -23.20 2.41 17.66
CA PRO A 153 -21.85 2.38 17.12
C PRO A 153 -21.77 1.22 16.11
N GLY A 154 -21.96 1.53 14.83
CA GLY A 154 -21.59 0.62 13.74
C GLY A 154 -20.12 0.16 13.93
N PRO A 155 -19.82 -1.13 13.72
CA PRO A 155 -18.57 -1.70 14.22
C PRO A 155 -17.36 -1.08 13.53
N ALA A 156 -16.57 -0.35 14.31
CA ALA A 156 -15.15 -0.12 14.05
C ALA A 156 -14.43 -1.46 14.21
N GLY A 157 -13.86 -1.94 13.10
CA GLY A 157 -13.06 -3.14 13.07
C GLY A 157 -13.12 -3.77 11.70
N TRP A 158 -12.13 -3.49 10.86
CA TRP A 158 -11.79 -4.44 9.80
C TRP A 158 -11.13 -5.60 10.55
N ALA A 159 -11.96 -6.47 11.10
CA ALA A 159 -11.55 -7.80 11.46
C ALA A 159 -11.04 -8.41 10.15
N GLY A 160 -9.72 -8.54 10.03
CA GLY A 160 -9.16 -9.45 9.06
C GLY A 160 -9.85 -10.77 9.26
N ASP A 161 -10.40 -11.30 8.19
CA ASP A 161 -10.73 -12.70 8.08
C ASP A 161 -9.42 -13.48 8.23
N ALA A 162 -9.09 -13.78 9.49
CA ALA A 162 -8.27 -14.92 9.80
C ALA A 162 -9.03 -16.14 9.29
N SER A 163 -8.80 -16.52 8.03
CA SER A 163 -9.02 -17.88 7.56
C SER A 163 -8.09 -18.79 8.36
N ALA A 164 -8.57 -19.21 9.54
CA ALA A 164 -8.08 -20.42 10.16
C ALA A 164 -8.50 -21.62 9.28
N PRO A 165 -7.61 -22.61 9.09
CA PRO A 165 -7.87 -23.72 8.18
C PRO A 165 -9.00 -24.60 8.71
N GLY A 166 -10.07 -24.70 7.93
CA GLY A 166 -11.14 -25.67 8.14
C GLY A 166 -10.58 -27.09 8.10
N THR A 167 -10.64 -27.76 9.25
CA THR A 167 -10.34 -29.18 9.42
C THR A 167 -11.44 -30.01 8.75
N ALA A 168 -11.34 -30.21 7.44
CA ALA A 168 -12.07 -31.25 6.75
C ALA A 168 -11.21 -32.52 6.78
N ARG A 169 -11.62 -33.44 7.65
CA ARG A 169 -11.13 -34.81 7.70
C ARG A 169 -11.55 -35.50 6.40
N ASP A 170 -10.61 -35.72 5.51
CA ASP A 170 -10.73 -36.79 4.51
C ASP A 170 -9.74 -37.88 4.87
N THR A 171 -10.29 -39.05 5.14
CA THR A 171 -9.60 -40.28 5.48
C THR A 171 -8.83 -40.79 4.26
N VAL A 172 -7.50 -40.68 4.28
CA VAL A 172 -6.62 -41.52 3.46
C VAL A 172 -5.82 -42.39 4.42
N GLY A 173 -6.03 -43.69 4.32
CA GLY A 173 -5.43 -44.69 5.19
C GLY A 173 -3.91 -44.68 5.11
N THR A 174 -3.28 -44.66 6.27
CA THR A 174 -1.88 -45.03 6.45
C THR A 174 -1.77 -46.55 6.37
N ALA A 175 -0.97 -47.04 5.44
CA ALA A 175 -0.24 -48.29 5.62
C ALA A 175 1.19 -48.12 5.08
N VAL A 176 2.11 -47.91 6.01
CA VAL A 176 3.55 -48.07 5.86
C VAL A 176 3.86 -49.57 5.76
N ALA A 177 4.70 -49.97 4.81
CA ALA A 177 5.59 -51.12 4.93
C ALA A 177 6.77 -50.87 3.97
N ALA A 178 7.96 -50.49 4.45
CA ALA A 178 8.95 -51.32 5.14
C ALA A 178 9.60 -52.34 4.18
N ALA A 179 10.91 -52.19 4.04
CA ALA A 179 11.82 -52.95 3.19
C ALA A 179 11.76 -54.48 3.44
N PRO A 180 12.09 -55.29 2.40
CA PRO A 180 12.57 -56.64 2.59
C PRO A 180 14.08 -56.76 2.27
N GLU A 181 14.83 -57.29 3.22
CA GLU A 181 16.19 -57.85 3.11
C GLU A 181 16.12 -59.28 3.70
N PRO A 182 17.04 -60.21 3.37
CA PRO A 182 16.91 -61.15 2.26
C PRO A 182 16.83 -62.61 2.75
N GLY A 183 16.33 -63.53 1.93
CA GLY A 183 16.34 -64.95 2.28
C GLY A 183 15.84 -65.87 1.18
N ASP A 184 16.78 -66.65 0.65
CA ASP A 184 16.62 -67.92 -0.08
C ASP A 184 16.34 -67.91 -1.60
N ARG A 185 17.47 -67.97 -2.34
CA ARG A 185 17.89 -68.96 -3.39
C ARG A 185 16.75 -69.63 -4.18
N GLU A 186 16.72 -69.68 -5.51
CA GLU A 186 17.68 -70.33 -6.44
C GLU A 186 17.27 -70.00 -7.92
N PRO A 187 17.94 -70.47 -8.99
CA PRO A 187 18.47 -69.61 -10.05
C PRO A 187 17.79 -69.82 -11.42
N THR A 188 17.98 -68.89 -12.36
CA THR A 188 18.21 -69.22 -13.79
C THR A 188 18.69 -67.98 -14.54
N ASP A 189 19.96 -68.03 -14.92
CA ASP A 189 20.60 -67.33 -16.06
C ASP A 189 20.26 -68.13 -17.36
N PRO A 190 20.57 -67.72 -18.62
CA PRO A 190 21.04 -66.43 -19.17
C PRO A 190 20.26 -65.94 -20.42
N ALA A 191 20.50 -64.69 -20.83
CA ALA A 191 20.76 -64.26 -22.24
C ALA A 191 20.58 -62.73 -22.33
N ASP A 192 21.66 -61.97 -22.50
CA ASP A 192 22.16 -61.50 -23.81
C ASP A 192 21.31 -60.33 -24.36
N GLY A 193 21.79 -59.12 -24.61
CA GLY A 193 23.12 -58.55 -24.60
C GLY A 193 23.06 -57.12 -25.16
N ARG A 194 24.24 -56.49 -25.19
CA ARG A 194 24.62 -55.37 -26.08
C ARG A 194 24.32 -53.93 -25.64
N ARG A 195 25.38 -53.37 -25.05
CA ARG A 195 25.83 -51.97 -25.08
C ARG A 195 25.81 -51.38 -26.50
N VAL A 196 25.40 -50.12 -26.64
CA VAL A 196 26.03 -49.01 -27.42
C VAL A 196 25.35 -47.72 -26.90
N GLY A 197 25.96 -46.65 -26.39
CA GLY A 197 27.32 -46.13 -26.52
C GLY A 197 27.37 -44.97 -27.52
N SER A 198 26.98 -43.75 -27.14
CA SER A 198 27.39 -42.51 -27.84
C SER A 198 27.12 -41.26 -27.01
N GLU A 199 28.19 -40.69 -26.46
CA GLU A 199 28.32 -39.32 -25.97
C GLU A 199 28.61 -38.34 -27.15
N PRO A 200 28.52 -37.01 -26.92
CA PRO A 200 28.33 -35.99 -27.95
C PRO A 200 29.62 -35.26 -28.36
N ALA A 201 29.48 -34.41 -29.38
CA ALA A 201 30.36 -33.28 -29.69
C ALA A 201 29.59 -31.97 -29.57
#